data_AF-A0AAW3P8W6-F1
#
_entry.id   AF-A0AAW3P8W6-F1
#
_cell.length_a   1.000
_cell.length_b   1.000
_cell.length_c   1.000
_cell.angle_alpha   90.00
_cell.angle_beta   90.00
_cell.angle_gamma   90.00
#
_symmetry.space_group_name_H-M   'P 1'
#
loop_
_entity.id
_entity.type
_entity.pdbx_description
1 polymer ?
#
loop_
_entity_poly.entity_id
_entity_poly.type
_entity_poly.pdbx_seq_one_letter_code
_entity_poly.pdbx_strand_id
1 'polypeptide(L)'
;MYASTFIFRAGQYDDEFHRLDRQIADMARATPGYLGEETWENAEAGLIQNVYYWESEAALQQLMRHPAHLEAKAKQARWLDGYRVVISQVLREYGDGKLAQPHAGSA
;
A
#
# COMPACT_ATOMS: atom_id res chain seq x y z
N MET A 1 -3.23 -13.54 6.72
CA MET A 1 -2.98 -12.14 6.32
C MET A 1 -2.05 -12.11 5.11
N TYR A 2 -2.27 -11.15 4.22
CA TYR A 2 -1.42 -10.81 3.09
C TYR A 2 -0.88 -9.39 3.26
N ALA A 3 0.31 -9.13 2.76
CA ALA A 3 0.90 -7.81 2.67
C ALA A 3 1.11 -7.44 1.20
N SER A 4 0.61 -6.29 0.78
CA SER A 4 0.95 -5.69 -0.52
C SER A 4 1.91 -4.54 -0.29
N THR A 5 3.16 -4.76 -0.67
CA THR A 5 4.26 -3.81 -0.49
C THR A 5 4.51 -3.07 -1.79
N PHE A 6 4.26 -1.77 -1.80
CA PHE A 6 4.52 -0.90 -2.93
C PHE A 6 5.76 -0.06 -2.65
N ILE A 7 6.80 -0.25 -3.46
CA ILE A 7 8.11 0.41 -3.31
C ILE A 7 8.35 1.27 -4.54
N PHE A 8 8.65 2.55 -4.36
CA PHE A 8 8.81 3.48 -5.46
C PHE A 8 9.82 4.59 -5.14
N ARG A 9 10.32 5.24 -6.20
CA ARG A 9 11.01 6.52 -6.11
C ARG A 9 10.03 7.62 -6.46
N ALA A 10 9.96 8.66 -5.64
CA ALA A 10 9.15 9.83 -5.95
C ALA A 10 9.72 10.57 -7.17
N GLY A 11 8.85 10.88 -8.13
CA GLY A 11 9.13 11.81 -9.22
C GLY A 11 8.60 13.19 -8.87
N GLN A 12 7.74 13.73 -9.72
CA GLN A 12 7.04 15.01 -9.47
C GLN A 12 5.56 14.74 -9.23
N TYR A 13 5.01 15.30 -8.16
CA TYR A 13 3.60 15.19 -7.81
C TYR A 13 2.85 16.46 -8.13
N ASP A 14 1.64 16.30 -8.65
CA ASP A 14 0.71 17.38 -8.93
C ASP A 14 -0.64 17.12 -8.22
N ASP A 15 -1.58 18.05 -8.38
CA ASP A 15 -2.89 17.95 -7.74
C ASP A 15 -3.66 16.69 -8.14
N GLU A 16 -3.42 16.18 -9.35
CA GLU A 16 -4.06 14.96 -9.83
C GLU A 16 -3.52 13.72 -9.11
N PHE A 17 -2.19 13.63 -8.93
CA PHE A 17 -1.58 12.58 -8.11
C PHE A 17 -2.18 12.59 -6.72
N HIS A 18 -2.15 13.73 -6.03
CA HIS A 18 -2.63 13.82 -4.65
C HIS A 18 -4.12 13.51 -4.52
N ARG A 19 -4.93 13.85 -5.53
CA ARG A 19 -6.35 13.49 -5.57
C ARG A 19 -6.54 11.97 -5.71
N LEU A 20 -5.85 11.34 -6.66
CA LEU A 20 -5.97 9.90 -6.90
C LEU A 20 -5.40 9.09 -5.73
N ASP A 21 -4.26 9.51 -5.18
CA ASP A 21 -3.61 8.87 -4.03
C ASP A 21 -4.54 8.84 -2.81
N ARG A 22 -5.14 9.99 -2.44
CA ARG A 22 -6.15 10.04 -1.38
C ARG A 22 -7.34 9.14 -1.66
N GLN A 23 -7.87 9.17 -2.88
CA GLN A 23 -9.01 8.33 -3.27
C GLN A 23 -8.69 6.84 -3.15
N ILE A 24 -7.46 6.43 -3.49
CA ILE A 24 -7.01 5.04 -3.38
C ILE A 24 -6.83 4.65 -1.91
N ALA A 25 -6.24 5.52 -1.08
CA ALA A 25 -6.07 5.28 0.34
C ALA A 25 -7.43 5.14 1.08
N ASP A 26 -8.37 6.05 0.81
CA ASP A 26 -9.72 6.01 1.41
C ASP A 26 -10.46 4.73 1.02
N MET A 27 -10.34 4.32 -0.24
CA MET A 27 -10.91 3.06 -0.70
C MET A 27 -10.23 1.85 -0.06
N ALA A 28 -8.90 1.82 0.05
CA ALA A 28 -8.19 0.72 0.68
C ALA A 28 -8.70 0.52 2.10
N ARG A 29 -8.79 1.61 2.88
CA ARG A 29 -9.34 1.61 4.24
C ARG A 29 -10.81 1.18 4.31
N ALA A 30 -11.60 1.49 3.29
CA ALA A 30 -13.01 1.10 3.19
C ALA A 30 -13.23 -0.34 2.69
N THR A 31 -12.19 -1.01 2.18
CA THR A 31 -12.33 -2.36 1.59
C THR A 31 -12.50 -3.39 2.70
N PRO A 32 -13.56 -4.24 2.66
CA PRO A 32 -13.70 -5.33 3.61
C PRO A 32 -12.47 -6.25 3.60
N GLY A 33 -11.88 -6.46 4.76
CA GLY A 33 -10.64 -7.21 4.93
C GLY A 33 -9.36 -6.36 4.86
N TYR A 34 -9.44 -5.03 4.79
CA TYR A 34 -8.30 -4.18 5.12
C TYR A 34 -8.00 -4.25 6.63
N LEU A 35 -6.74 -4.43 6.98
CA LEU A 35 -6.31 -4.56 8.37
C LEU A 35 -5.51 -3.35 8.84
N GLY A 36 -4.82 -2.65 7.94
CA GLY A 36 -4.00 -1.49 8.28
C GLY A 36 -2.88 -1.23 7.26
N GLU A 37 -2.06 -0.21 7.53
CA GLU A 37 -0.96 0.18 6.65
C GLU A 37 0.20 0.82 7.42
N GLU A 38 1.37 0.80 6.80
CA GLU A 38 2.55 1.50 7.28
C GLU A 38 3.37 2.05 6.11
N THR A 39 4.11 3.12 6.38
CA THR A 39 5.01 3.76 5.43
C THR A 39 6.42 3.79 6.00
N TRP A 40 7.38 3.38 5.18
CA TRP A 40 8.80 3.42 5.48
C TRP A 40 9.54 4.18 4.39
N GLU A 41 10.59 4.89 4.78
CA GLU A 41 11.45 5.63 3.86
C GLU A 41 12.90 5.15 4.01
N ASN A 42 13.56 4.97 2.87
CA ASN A 42 15.01 4.84 2.79
C ASN A 42 15.56 6.11 2.12
N ALA A 43 15.99 7.06 2.95
CA ALA A 43 16.50 8.35 2.49
C ALA A 43 17.76 8.22 1.61
N GLU A 44 18.67 7.28 1.92
CA GLU A 44 19.91 7.08 1.16
C GLU A 44 19.62 6.57 -0.25
N ALA A 45 18.71 5.61 -0.38
CA ALA A 45 18.31 5.05 -1.67
C ALA A 45 17.23 5.89 -2.37
N GLY A 46 16.65 6.90 -1.71
CA GLY A 46 15.52 7.69 -2.19
C GLY A 46 14.27 6.86 -2.46
N LEU A 47 13.99 5.84 -1.63
CA LEU A 47 12.86 4.93 -1.81
C LEU A 47 11.82 5.14 -0.73
N ILE A 48 10.55 5.09 -1.14
CA ILE A 48 9.39 5.08 -0.25
C ILE A 48 8.73 3.70 -0.38
N GLN A 49 8.28 3.15 0.74
CA GLN A 49 7.56 1.89 0.80
C GLN A 49 6.24 2.08 1.55
N ASN A 50 5.13 1.76 0.90
CA ASN A 50 3.83 1.62 1.54
C ASN A 50 3.48 0.14 1.63
N VAL A 51 3.17 -0.34 2.84
CA VAL A 51 2.72 -1.72 3.08
C VAL A 51 1.27 -1.66 3.51
N TYR A 52 0.40 -2.37 2.79
CA TYR A 52 -1.01 -2.54 3.17
C TYR A 52 -1.24 -3.99 3.57
N TYR A 53 -1.94 -4.19 4.68
CA TYR A 53 -2.26 -5.50 5.23
C TYR A 53 -3.71 -5.88 4.97
N TRP A 54 -3.90 -7.13 4.57
CA TRP A 54 -5.18 -7.66 4.12
C TRP A 54 -5.48 -8.99 4.80
N GLU A 55 -6.73 -9.22 5.17
CA GLU A 55 -7.19 -10.48 5.73
C GLU A 55 -6.94 -11.64 4.74
N SER A 56 -7.22 -11.39 3.47
CA SER A 56 -7.10 -12.37 2.38
C SER A 56 -6.59 -11.73 1.08
N GLU A 57 -6.08 -12.55 0.17
CA GLU A 57 -5.73 -12.11 -1.19
C GLU A 57 -6.96 -11.59 -1.95
N ALA A 58 -8.15 -12.16 -1.69
CA ALA A 58 -9.40 -11.69 -2.29
C ALA A 58 -9.75 -10.24 -1.89
N ALA A 59 -9.45 -9.82 -0.66
CA ALA A 59 -9.62 -8.44 -0.22
C ALA A 59 -8.69 -7.49 -1.01
N LEU A 60 -7.40 -7.83 -1.10
CA LEU A 60 -6.43 -7.09 -1.93
C LEU A 60 -6.87 -6.98 -3.40
N GLN A 61 -7.40 -8.07 -3.98
CA GLN A 61 -7.83 -8.08 -5.38
C GLN A 61 -8.99 -7.11 -5.66
N GLN A 62 -9.80 -6.77 -4.66
CA GLN A 62 -10.85 -5.75 -4.81
C GLN A 62 -10.23 -4.37 -5.06
N LEU A 63 -9.21 -3.99 -4.27
CA LEU A 63 -8.46 -2.75 -4.47
C LEU A 63 -7.80 -2.73 -5.86
N MET A 64 -7.11 -3.82 -6.23
CA MET A 64 -6.35 -3.89 -7.48
C MET A 64 -7.22 -3.70 -8.74
N ARG A 65 -8.50 -4.09 -8.66
CA ARG A 65 -9.47 -4.02 -9.77
C ARG A 65 -10.27 -2.73 -9.78
N HIS A 66 -10.12 -1.87 -8.78
CA HIS A 66 -10.91 -0.65 -8.71
C HIS A 66 -10.50 0.35 -9.81
N PRO A 67 -11.46 1.05 -10.46
CA PRO A 67 -11.17 1.96 -11.56
C PRO A 67 -10.11 3.04 -11.24
N ALA A 68 -10.19 3.66 -10.06
CA ALA A 68 -9.21 4.68 -9.66
C ALA A 68 -7.79 4.12 -9.49
N HIS A 69 -7.66 2.89 -9.00
CA HIS A 69 -6.36 2.23 -8.88
C HIS A 69 -5.80 1.86 -10.26
N LEU A 70 -6.65 1.38 -11.17
CA LEU A 70 -6.27 1.12 -12.57
C LEU A 70 -5.85 2.40 -13.30
N GLU A 71 -6.56 3.51 -13.08
CA GLU A 71 -6.23 4.82 -13.62
C GLU A 71 -4.87 5.31 -13.12
N ALA A 72 -4.63 5.30 -11.81
CA ALA A 72 -3.36 5.71 -11.24
C ALA A 72 -2.21 4.83 -11.74
N LYS A 73 -2.41 3.50 -11.82
CA LYS A 73 -1.42 2.57 -12.36
C LYS A 73 -1.07 2.85 -13.82
N ALA A 74 -2.06 3.21 -14.65
CA ALA A 74 -1.83 3.56 -16.05
C ALA A 74 -1.02 4.87 -16.20
N LYS A 75 -1.18 5.80 -15.24
CA LYS A 75 -0.51 7.11 -15.24
C LYS A 75 0.78 7.16 -14.42
N GLN A 76 1.16 6.07 -13.75
CA GLN A 76 2.24 6.03 -12.76
C GLN A 76 3.55 6.69 -13.20
N ALA A 77 3.95 6.53 -14.47
CA ALA A 77 5.23 7.02 -15.00
C ALA A 77 5.31 8.56 -15.03
N ARG A 78 4.17 9.25 -14.90
CA ARG A 78 4.11 10.70 -14.75
C ARG A 78 4.61 11.17 -13.39
N TRP A 79 4.45 10.34 -12.36
CA TRP A 79 4.64 10.72 -10.97
C TRP A 79 5.76 9.94 -10.27
N LEU A 80 6.11 8.76 -10.78
CA LEU A 80 7.10 7.88 -10.17
C LEU A 80 8.31 7.70 -11.08
N ASP A 81 9.50 7.76 -10.48
CA ASP A 81 10.76 7.41 -11.15
C ASP A 81 11.11 5.94 -10.91
N GLY A 82 10.14 5.08 -11.25
CA GLY A 82 10.19 3.63 -11.09
C GLY A 82 9.51 3.12 -9.82
N TYR A 83 8.98 1.90 -9.91
CA TYR A 83 8.34 1.21 -8.80
C TYR A 83 8.40 -0.32 -8.94
N ARG A 84 8.14 -1.02 -7.84
CA ARG A 84 7.81 -2.45 -7.82
C ARG A 84 6.74 -2.73 -6.77
N VAL A 85 6.01 -3.82 -6.98
CA VAL A 85 5.01 -4.32 -6.02
C VAL A 85 5.41 -5.74 -5.62
N VAL A 86 5.43 -6.02 -4.32
CA VAL A 86 5.64 -7.35 -3.76
C VAL A 86 4.40 -7.75 -2.99
N ILE A 87 3.81 -8.90 -3.35
CA ILE A 87 2.68 -9.47 -2.62
C ILE A 87 3.19 -10.66 -1.82
N SER A 88 2.99 -10.62 -0.52
CA SER A 88 3.50 -11.62 0.42
C SER A 88 2.36 -12.19 1.24
N GLN A 89 2.36 -13.50 1.46
CA GLN A 89 1.55 -14.11 2.52
C GLN A 89 2.33 -14.00 3.83
N VAL A 90 1.73 -13.37 4.84
CA VAL A 90 2.34 -13.28 6.17
C VAL A 90 2.00 -14.55 6.93
N LEU A 91 3.03 -15.37 7.16
CA LEU A 91 2.88 -16.66 7.86
C LEU A 91 2.86 -16.49 9.38
N ARG A 92 3.68 -15.57 9.90
CA ARG A 92 3.82 -15.26 11.32
C ARG A 92 4.32 -13.82 11.50
N GLU A 93 3.94 -13.22 12.61
CA GLU A 93 4.49 -11.98 13.14
C GLU A 93 4.68 -12.16 14.64
N TYR A 94 5.77 -11.63 15.19
CA TYR A 94 6.11 -11.74 16.61
C TYR A 94 6.97 -10.55 17.03
N GLY A 95 6.93 -10.18 18.31
CA GLY A 95 7.69 -9.07 18.88
C GLY A 95 7.54 -9.01 20.40
N ASP A 96 8.14 -8.01 21.03
CA ASP A 96 8.07 -7.80 22.49
C ASP A 96 6.82 -7.00 22.93
N GLY A 97 5.91 -6.71 21.98
CA GLY A 97 4.66 -6.00 22.23
C GLY A 97 4.80 -4.51 22.51
N LYS A 98 6.01 -3.93 22.40
CA LYS A 98 6.22 -2.49 22.63
C LYS A 98 5.98 -1.62 21.39
N LEU A 99 5.90 -2.24 20.22
CA LEU A 99 5.53 -1.57 18.98
C LEU A 99 4.04 -1.73 18.74
N ALA A 100 3.38 -0.63 18.35
CA ALA A 100 2.02 -0.70 17.87
C ALA A 100 1.98 -1.55 16.60
N GLN A 101 1.05 -2.51 16.53
CA GLN A 101 0.85 -3.24 15.29
C GLN A 101 0.21 -2.31 14.27
N PRO A 102 0.73 -2.27 13.03
CA PRO A 102 0.20 -1.40 11.99
C PRO A 102 -1.17 -1.90 11.49
N HIS A 103 -1.60 -3.09 11.91
CA HIS A 103 -2.85 -3.69 11.50
C HIS A 103 -3.65 -4.28 12.68
N ALA A 104 -4.97 -4.19 12.59
CA ALA A 104 -5.87 -4.87 13.51
C ALA A 104 -5.87 -6.37 13.19
N GLY A 105 -5.12 -7.17 13.95
CA GLY A 105 -5.20 -8.62 13.86
C GLY A 105 -6.60 -9.12 14.25
N SER A 106 -7.13 -10.09 13.51
CA SER A 106 -8.20 -10.93 14.02
C SER A 106 -7.64 -11.70 15.21
N ALA A 107 -8.20 -11.47 16.40
CA ALA A 107 -7.86 -12.15 17.65
C ALA A 107 -8.02 -13.68 17.56
#